data_AF-A0AA41XW36-F1
#
_entry.id   AF-A0AA41XW36-F1
#
_cell.length_a   1.000
_cell.length_b   1.000
_cell.length_c   1.000
_cell.angle_alpha   90.00
_cell.angle_beta   90.00
_cell.angle_gamma   90.00
#
_symmetry.space_group_name_H-M   'P 1'
#
loop_
_entity.id
_entity.type
_entity.pdbx_description
1 polymer ?
#
loop_
_entity_poly.entity_id
_entity_poly.type
_entity_poly.pdbx_seq_one_letter_code
_entity_poly.pdbx_strand_id
1 'polypeptide(L)' 'MSNRMVALAMQQPGYLGAESARDSQGFGITVSYWDSLEAIRQWKNHAEHRIAQEFGITEWYRHYELRISEVKYAYGKRVG' A
#
# COMPACT_ATOMS: atom_id res chain seq x y z
N MET A 1 -4.58 1.49 -4.85
CA MET A 1 -3.90 0.33 -5.44
C MET A 1 -4.87 -0.41 -6.36
N SER A 2 -4.38 -1.08 -7.42
CA SER A 2 -5.17 -2.10 -8.13
C SER A 2 -5.45 -3.30 -7.21
N ASN A 3 -6.59 -3.98 -7.37
CA ASN A 3 -6.92 -5.21 -6.62
C ASN A 3 -5.81 -6.27 -6.74
N ARG A 4 -5.10 -6.28 -7.87
CA ARG A 4 -3.96 -7.16 -8.12
C ARG A 4 -2.76 -6.85 -7.23
N MET A 5 -2.47 -5.57 -6.99
CA MET A 5 -1.37 -5.15 -6.14
C MET A 5 -1.60 -5.52 -4.67
N VAL A 6 -2.85 -5.43 -4.20
CA VAL A 6 -3.22 -5.91 -2.86
C VAL A 6 -3.03 -7.44 -2.78
N ALA A 7 -3.52 -8.19 -3.77
CA ALA A 7 -3.38 -9.64 -3.80
C ALA A 7 -1.91 -10.11 -3.82
N LEU A 8 -1.01 -9.33 -4.43
CA LEU A 8 0.43 -9.60 -4.42
C LEU A 8 1.09 -9.23 -3.08
N ALA A 9 0.68 -8.12 -2.47
CA ALA A 9 1.15 -7.71 -1.15
C ALA A 9 0.81 -8.78 -0.10
N MET A 10 -0.41 -9.34 -0.19
CA MET A 10 -0.89 -10.42 0.69
C MET A 10 -0.04 -11.69 0.67
N GLN A 11 0.76 -11.90 -0.39
CA GLN A 11 1.64 -13.07 -0.53
C GLN A 11 3.05 -12.81 0.01
N GLN A 12 3.38 -11.57 0.37
CA GLN A 12 4.73 -11.23 0.83
C GLN A 12 4.92 -11.61 2.30
N PRO A 13 6.08 -12.15 2.67
CA PRO A 13 6.47 -12.29 4.07
C PRO A 13 6.36 -10.94 4.80
N GLY A 14 5.84 -10.99 6.03
CA GLY A 14 5.70 -9.82 6.89
C GLY A 14 4.53 -8.89 6.57
N TYR A 15 3.66 -9.22 5.61
CA TYR A 15 2.42 -8.48 5.38
C TYR A 15 1.41 -8.71 6.51
N LEU A 16 0.86 -7.63 7.06
CA LEU A 16 -0.09 -7.66 8.19
C LEU A 16 -1.51 -7.23 7.81
N GLY A 17 -1.70 -6.67 6.62
CA GLY A 17 -2.99 -6.15 6.15
C GLY A 17 -2.85 -4.86 5.36
N ALA A 18 -3.95 -4.38 4.82
CA ALA A 18 -4.02 -3.09 4.16
C ALA A 18 -5.41 -2.49 4.27
N GLU A 19 -5.44 -1.16 4.30
CA GLU A 19 -6.65 -0.35 4.26
C GLU A 19 -6.57 0.56 3.03
N SER A 20 -7.70 0.76 2.36
CA SER A 20 -7.75 1.74 1.28
C SER A 20 -9.07 2.49 1.32
N ALA A 21 -8.97 3.81 1.17
CA ALA A 21 -10.09 4.71 1.00
C ALA A 21 -9.88 5.49 -0.31
N ARG A 22 -10.99 5.76 -1.00
CA ARG A 22 -11.01 6.58 -2.20
C ARG A 22 -12.26 7.43 -2.18
N ASP A 23 -12.13 8.71 -2.51
CA ASP A 23 -13.27 9.61 -2.65
C ASP A 23 -13.75 9.67 -4.11
N SER A 24 -14.88 10.35 -4.32
CA SER A 24 -15.47 10.54 -5.64
C SER A 24 -14.66 11.51 -6.53
N GLN A 25 -13.72 12.27 -5.97
CA GLN A 25 -12.86 13.23 -6.68
C GLN A 25 -11.57 12.56 -7.18
N GLY A 26 -11.39 11.27 -6.91
CA GLY A 26 -10.25 10.47 -7.37
C GLY A 26 -9.07 10.47 -6.42
N PHE A 27 -9.13 11.20 -5.30
CA PHE A 27 -8.12 11.09 -4.26
C PHE A 27 -8.26 9.74 -3.56
N GLY A 28 -7.12 9.08 -3.33
CA GLY A 28 -7.13 7.78 -2.68
C GLY A 28 -5.86 7.53 -1.89
N ILE A 29 -6.06 6.95 -0.71
CA ILE A 29 -4.99 6.51 0.17
C ILE A 29 -5.03 4.98 0.22
N THR A 30 -3.85 4.37 0.18
CA THR A 30 -3.66 2.97 0.52
C THR A 30 -2.59 2.90 1.60
N VAL A 31 -2.93 2.33 2.75
CA VAL A 31 -1.99 2.02 3.84
C VAL A 31 -1.83 0.51 3.87
N SER A 32 -0.58 0.03 3.89
CA SER A 32 -0.28 -1.38 4.08
C SER A 32 0.60 -1.53 5.31
N TYR A 33 0.28 -2.53 6.13
CA TYR A 33 0.94 -2.79 7.40
C TYR A 33 1.92 -3.94 7.25
N TRP A 34 3.08 -3.79 7.86
CA TRP A 34 4.20 -4.70 7.72
C TRP A 34 4.89 -4.90 9.08
N ASP A 35 5.44 -6.08 9.30
CA ASP A 35 6.14 -6.42 10.56
C ASP A 35 7.52 -5.79 10.69
N SER A 36 8.13 -5.37 9.57
CA SER A 36 9.52 -4.94 9.52
C SER A 36 9.80 -4.01 8.35
N LEU A 37 10.80 -3.14 8.52
CA LEU A 37 11.34 -2.33 7.43
C LEU A 37 11.95 -3.18 6.31
N GLU A 38 12.42 -4.37 6.62
CA GLU A 38 12.94 -5.30 5.63
C GLU A 38 11.82 -5.81 4.71
N ALA A 39 10.72 -6.29 5.27
CA ALA A 39 9.54 -6.70 4.50
C ALA A 39 9.01 -5.55 3.63
N ILE A 40 8.98 -4.32 4.17
CA ILE A 40 8.62 -3.12 3.39
C ILE A 40 9.57 -2.91 2.21
N ARG A 41 10.88 -3.06 2.40
CA ARG A 41 11.88 -2.89 1.32
C ARG A 41 11.72 -3.96 0.24
N GLN A 42 11.55 -5.22 0.64
CA GLN A 42 11.31 -6.32 -0.30
C GLN A 42 10.04 -6.09 -1.11
N TRP A 43 8.95 -5.70 -0.42
CA TRP A 43 7.70 -5.35 -1.09
C TRP A 43 7.84 -4.12 -1.99
N LYS A 44 8.49 -3.04 -1.53
CA LYS A 44 8.69 -1.83 -2.34
C LYS A 44 9.40 -2.18 -3.65
N ASN A 45 10.46 -2.97 -3.60
CA ASN A 45 11.19 -3.39 -4.81
C ASN A 45 10.31 -4.24 -5.74
N HIS A 46 9.47 -5.12 -5.20
CA HIS A 46 8.52 -5.91 -5.98
C HIS A 46 7.37 -5.06 -6.57
N ALA A 47 6.88 -4.10 -5.80
CA ALA A 47 5.68 -3.34 -6.09
C ALA A 47 5.95 -2.14 -7.00
N GLU A 48 7.03 -1.39 -6.76
CA GLU A 48 7.36 -0.15 -7.48
C GLU A 48 7.50 -0.39 -8.98
N HIS A 49 8.15 -1.49 -9.39
CA HIS A 49 8.25 -1.88 -10.80
C HIS A 49 6.91 -2.24 -11.44
N ARG A 50 6.01 -2.89 -10.68
CA ARG A 50 4.67 -3.28 -11.19
C ARG A 50 3.70 -2.11 -11.18
N ILE A 51 3.81 -1.19 -10.23
CA ILE A 51 3.07 0.07 -10.18
C ILE A 51 3.47 0.93 -11.39
N ALA A 52 4.77 1.05 -11.67
CA ALA A 52 5.26 1.77 -12.84
C ALA A 52 4.75 1.19 -14.17
N GLN A 53 4.65 -0.15 -14.26
CA GLN A 53 4.16 -0.85 -15.45
C GLN A 53 2.64 -0.81 -15.60
N GLU A 54 1.87 -0.99 -14.51
CA GLU A 54 0.40 -0.95 -14.56
C GLU A 54 -0.15 0.47 -14.72
N PHE A 55 0.59 1.50 -14.28
CA PHE A 55 0.12 2.89 -14.26
C PHE A 55 0.92 3.86 -15.14
N GLY A 56 1.70 3.35 -16.10
CA GLY A 56 2.30 4.14 -17.19
C GLY A 56 2.72 5.54 -16.73
N ILE A 57 3.81 5.60 -15.94
CA ILE A 57 4.32 6.71 -15.12
C ILE A 57 4.26 8.14 -15.71
N THR A 58 3.93 8.32 -16.98
CA THR A 58 3.89 9.62 -17.64
C THR A 58 2.55 10.36 -17.54
N GLU A 59 1.39 9.72 -17.34
CA GLU A 59 0.09 10.44 -17.42
C GLU A 59 -0.78 10.41 -16.16
N TRP A 60 -0.76 9.34 -15.36
CA TRP A 60 -1.84 9.10 -14.39
C TRP A 60 -1.58 9.58 -12.97
N TYR A 61 -0.32 9.67 -12.54
CA TYR A 61 0.02 10.19 -11.22
C TYR A 61 0.63 11.58 -11.33
N ARG A 62 -0.23 12.58 -11.56
CA ARG A 62 0.15 14.01 -11.50
C ARG A 62 0.89 14.34 -10.19
N HIS A 63 0.58 13.64 -9.12
CA HIS A 63 1.27 13.69 -7.82
C HIS A 63 1.01 12.40 -7.03
N TYR A 64 2.04 11.84 -6.40
CA TYR A 64 1.87 10.81 -5.36
C TYR A 64 2.98 10.95 -4.31
N GLU A 65 2.70 10.48 -3.10
CA GLU A 65 3.67 10.48 -2.00
C GLU A 65 3.69 9.12 -1.31
N LEU A 66 4.89 8.60 -1.07
CA LEU A 66 5.11 7.40 -0.29
C LEU A 66 5.67 7.78 1.08
N ARG A 67 5.04 7.27 2.14
CA ARG A 67 5.50 7.45 3.52
C ARG A 67 5.65 6.09 4.19
N ILE A 68 6.73 5.94 4.96
CA ILE A 68 6.93 4.80 5.85
C ILE A 68 6.88 5.35 7.27
N SER A 69 5.98 4.81 8.08
CA SER A 69 5.79 5.20 9.48
C SER A 69 5.78 3.97 10.38
N GLU A 70 6.17 4.18 11.63
CA GLU A 70 6.10 3.16 12.67
C GLU A 70 4.80 3.33 13.47
N VAL A 71 4.00 2.27 13.55
CA VAL A 71 2.81 2.24 14.39
C VAL A 71 3.24 1.90 15.82
N LYS A 72 3.14 2.87 16.73
CA LYS A 72 3.49 2.66 18.16
C LYS A 72 2.36 1.99 18.95
N TYR A 73 1.12 2.33 18.62
CA TYR A 73 -0.08 1.80 19.28
C TYR A 73 -1.23 1.72 18.27
N ALA A 74 -2.06 0.69 18.38
CA ALA A 74 -3.29 0.54 17.62
C ALA A 74 -4.41 0.08 18.54
N TYR A 75 -5.50 0.85 18.60
CA TYR A 75 -6.69 0.52 19.38
C TYR A 75 -7.87 0.38 18.43
N GLY A 76 -8.71 -0.62 18.64
CA GLY A 76 -9.91 -0.84 17.82
C GLY A 76 -11.05 -1.38 18.66
N LYS A 77 -12.25 -0.83 18.47
CA LYS A 77 -13.48 -1.43 18.98
C LYS A 77 -13.99 -2.39 17.91
N ARG A 78 -13.97 -3.70 18.19
CA ARG A 78 -14.70 -4.66 17.35
C ARG A 78 -16.18 -4.40 17.55
N VAL A 79 -16.84 -3.87 16.54
CA VAL A 79 -18.30 -3.94 16.43
C VAL A 79 -18.57 -5.30 15.80
N GLY A 80 -19.21 -6.18 16.57
CA GLY A 80 -19.63 -7.51 16.11
C GLY A 80 -20.71 -7.42 15.05
#